data_AF-A0A2V7VJM9-F1
#
_entry.id   AF-A0A2V7VJM9-F1
#
_cell.length_a   1.000
_cell.length_b   1.000
_cell.length_c   1.000
_cell.angle_alpha   90.00
_cell.angle_beta   90.00
_cell.angle_gamma   90.00
#
_symmetry.space_group_name_H-M   'P 1'
#
loop_
_entity.id
_entity.type
_entity.pdbx_description
1 polymer ?
#
loop_
_entity_poly.entity_id
_entity_poly.type
_entity_poly.pdbx_seq_one_letter_code
_entity_poly.pdbx_strand_id
1 'polypeptide(L)' 'RFGQIEEAIQAGARMILLDNFTPDEVREAMESIRGRVLVEVSGGVRLDNVREYAQAGPDYIAVGALTHSAPAADISLEIE' A
#
# COMPACT_ATOMS: atom_id res chain seq x y z
N ARG A 1 -2.14 11.45 12.39
CA ARG A 1 -1.60 10.79 11.18
C ARG A 1 -0.21 10.23 11.45
N PHE A 2 0.89 10.99 11.37
CA PHE A 2 2.22 10.48 11.75
C PHE A 2 2.36 10.12 13.23
N GLY A 3 1.74 10.88 14.14
CA GLY A 3 1.82 10.60 15.59
C GLY A 3 1.27 9.23 16.01
N GLN A 4 0.37 8.63 15.22
CA GLN A 4 -0.23 7.32 15.51
C GLN A 4 0.75 6.17 15.23
N ILE A 5 1.82 6.40 14.47
CA ILE A 5 2.80 5.37 14.12
C ILE A 5 3.49 4.85 15.38
N GLU A 6 4.04 5.77 16.18
CA GLU A 6 4.76 5.39 17.40
C GLU A 6 3.81 4.78 18.44
N GLU A 7 2.60 5.33 18.58
CA GLU A 7 1.56 4.77 19.45
C GLU A 7 1.23 3.31 19.07
N ALA A 8 1.06 3.03 17.77
CA ALA A 8 0.78 1.68 17.28
C ALA A 8 1.95 0.72 17.53
N ILE A 9 3.19 1.17 17.32
CA ILE A 9 4.40 0.37 17.61
C ILE A 9 4.46 0.05 19.11
N GLN A 10 4.24 1.04 19.97
CA GLN A 10 4.27 0.86 21.43
C GLN A 10 3.13 -0.04 21.93
N ALA A 11 1.98 -0.01 21.26
CA ALA A 11 0.86 -0.92 21.52
C ALA A 11 1.13 -2.37 21.04
N GLY A 12 2.26 -2.65 20.39
CA GLY A 12 2.66 -3.98 19.95
C GLY A 12 2.12 -4.36 18.57
N ALA A 13 1.77 -3.39 17.72
CA ALA A 13 1.40 -3.67 16.34
C ALA A 13 2.58 -4.35 15.61
N ARG A 14 2.30 -5.43 14.88
CA ARG A 14 3.29 -6.11 14.03
C ARG A 14 3.35 -5.53 12.61
N MET A 15 2.29 -4.85 12.20
CA MET A 15 2.13 -4.23 10.90
C MET A 15 1.34 -2.93 11.03
N ILE A 16 1.69 -1.91 10.25
CA ILE A 16 0.98 -0.64 10.17
C ILE A 16 0.51 -0.42 8.73
N LEU A 17 -0.75 -0.03 8.59
CA LEU A 17 -1.35 0.42 7.34
C LEU A 17 -1.28 1.96 7.26
N LEU A 18 -0.56 2.47 6.27
CA LEU A 18 -0.50 3.89 5.93
C LEU A 18 -1.62 4.22 4.95
N ASP A 19 -2.74 4.73 5.49
CA ASP A 19 -3.93 5.02 4.70
C ASP A 19 -3.87 6.41 4.01
N ASN A 20 -4.00 6.39 2.69
CA ASN A 20 -4.01 7.55 1.78
C ASN A 20 -2.73 8.42 1.81
N PHE A 21 -1.59 7.88 2.23
CA PHE A 21 -0.32 8.64 2.26
C PHE A 21 0.15 8.92 0.83
N THR A 22 0.83 10.04 0.60
CA THR A 22 1.58 10.26 -0.66
C THR A 22 2.89 9.48 -0.63
N PRO A 23 3.55 9.22 -1.78
CA PRO A 23 4.86 8.56 -1.79
C PRO A 23 5.91 9.26 -0.92
N ASP A 24 5.89 10.59 -0.84
CA ASP A 24 6.80 11.37 0.00
C ASP A 24 6.53 11.17 1.48
N GLU A 25 5.25 11.20 1.88
CA GLU A 25 4.84 10.93 3.27
C GLU A 25 5.17 9.48 3.66
N VAL A 26 5.08 8.52 2.72
CA VAL A 26 5.50 7.13 2.96
C VAL A 26 6.99 7.08 3.27
N ARG A 27 7.85 7.77 2.51
CA ARG A 27 9.30 7.80 2.81
C ARG A 27 9.57 8.35 4.21
N GLU A 28 8.93 9.44 4.58
CA GLU A 28 9.05 10.02 5.93
C GLU A 28 8.57 9.04 7.01
N ALA A 29 7.45 8.34 6.77
CA ALA A 29 6.93 7.33 7.69
C ALA A 29 7.91 6.16 7.84
N MET A 30 8.51 5.69 6.74
CA MET A 30 9.52 4.63 6.75
C MET A 30 10.76 5.02 7.57
N GLU A 31 11.22 6.27 7.46
CA GLU A 31 12.34 6.80 8.27
C GLU A 31 12.04 6.83 9.77
N SER A 32 10.78 7.03 10.14
CA SER A 32 10.33 6.97 11.54
C SER A 32 10.15 5.53 12.02
N ILE A 33 9.59 4.65 11.19
CA ILE A 33 9.33 3.25 11.54
C ILE A 33 10.63 2.46 11.70
N ARG A 34 11.65 2.73 10.87
CA ARG A 34 12.99 2.11 10.93
C ARG A 34 12.96 0.57 10.98
N GLY A 35 12.04 -0.03 10.22
CA GLY A 35 11.90 -1.49 10.13
C GLY A 35 11.43 -2.19 11.40
N ARG A 36 10.90 -1.45 12.39
CA ARG A 36 10.39 -2.03 13.65
C ARG A 36 9.14 -2.89 13.44
N VAL A 37 8.38 -2.60 12.38
CA VAL A 37 7.13 -3.28 12.01
C VAL A 37 7.04 -3.36 10.49
N LEU A 38 6.20 -4.28 9.99
CA LEU A 38 5.86 -4.31 8.57
C LEU A 38 4.99 -3.10 8.20
N VAL A 39 5.13 -2.62 6.97
CA VAL A 39 4.40 -1.45 6.47
C VAL A 39 3.65 -1.79 5.21
N GLU A 40 2.35 -1.52 5.23
CA GLU A 40 1.47 -1.58 4.07
C GLU A 40 0.98 -0.17 3.72
N VAL A 41 0.87 0.15 2.43
CA VAL A 41 0.25 1.40 1.96
C VAL A 41 -1.06 1.11 1.25
N SER A 42 -2.06 1.98 1.44
CA SER A 42 -3.38 1.88 0.79
C SER A 42 -3.90 3.24 0.37
N GLY A 43 -4.83 3.25 -0.58
CA GLY A 43 -5.56 4.43 -1.03
C GLY A 43 -4.90 5.11 -2.24
N GLY A 44 -5.69 5.38 -3.28
CA GLY A 44 -5.25 6.15 -4.45
C GLY A 44 -4.18 5.50 -5.34
N VAL A 45 -3.81 4.24 -5.09
CA VAL A 45 -2.81 3.51 -5.89
C VAL A 45 -3.39 3.08 -7.24
N ARG A 46 -2.64 3.36 -8.30
CA ARG A 46 -2.96 3.13 -9.71
C ARG A 46 -1.71 2.65 -10.46
N LEU A 47 -1.88 2.17 -11.69
CA LEU A 47 -0.77 1.65 -12.48
C LEU A 47 0.31 2.71 -12.80
N ASP A 48 -0.08 3.97 -12.92
CA ASP A 48 0.81 5.11 -13.20
C ASP A 48 1.71 5.48 -11.99
N ASN A 49 1.21 5.33 -10.77
CA ASN A 49 1.91 5.77 -9.55
C ASN A 49 2.42 4.63 -8.64
N VAL A 50 2.02 3.37 -8.87
CA VAL A 50 2.39 2.24 -8.00
C VAL A 50 3.90 2.05 -7.86
N ARG A 51 4.69 2.40 -8.89
CA ARG A 51 6.15 2.36 -8.84
C ARG A 51 6.73 3.34 -7.82
N GLU A 52 6.17 4.55 -7.73
CA GLU A 52 6.64 5.56 -6.79
C GLU A 52 6.38 5.14 -5.34
N TYR A 53 5.21 4.54 -5.09
CA TYR A 53 4.88 3.92 -3.80
C TYR A 53 5.84 2.78 -3.47
N ALA A 54 6.13 1.88 -4.41
CA ALA A 54 7.06 0.78 -4.18
C ALA A 54 8.47 1.29 -3.86
N GLN A 55 8.92 2.34 -4.54
CA GLN A 55 10.22 2.98 -4.29
C GLN A 55 10.28 3.75 -2.98
N ALA A 56 9.13 4.11 -2.39
CA ALA A 56 9.08 4.73 -1.07
C ALA A 56 9.42 3.74 0.07
N GLY A 57 9.47 2.43 -0.24
CA GLY A 57 9.98 1.37 0.64
C GLY A 57 8.98 0.63 1.54
N PRO A 58 7.66 0.64 1.35
CA PRO A 58 6.77 -0.22 2.14
C PRO A 58 6.98 -1.70 1.80
N ASP A 59 6.62 -2.60 2.71
CA ASP A 59 6.65 -4.04 2.48
C ASP A 59 5.51 -4.51 1.55
N TYR A 60 4.34 -3.86 1.64
CA TYR A 60 3.15 -4.20 0.87
C TYR A 60 2.43 -2.97 0.31
N ILE A 61 1.72 -3.18 -0.80
CA ILE A 61 0.87 -2.17 -1.43
C ILE A 61 -0.51 -2.80 -1.65
N ALA A 62 -1.52 -2.30 -0.94
CA ALA A 62 -2.91 -2.69 -1.13
C ALA A 62 -3.52 -1.94 -2.32
N VAL A 63 -4.06 -2.68 -3.30
CA VAL A 63 -4.70 -2.11 -4.49
C VAL A 63 -6.12 -2.63 -4.62
N GLY A 64 -7.09 -1.83 -4.13
CA GLY A 64 -8.52 -2.20 -4.18
C GLY A 64 -9.06 -2.38 -5.59
N ALA A 65 -8.53 -1.62 -6.57
CA ALA A 65 -8.97 -1.70 -7.96
C ALA A 65 -8.82 -3.10 -8.58
N LEU A 66 -7.94 -3.95 -8.03
CA LEU A 66 -7.77 -5.33 -8.47
C LEU A 66 -9.01 -6.21 -8.25
N THR A 67 -9.88 -5.86 -7.30
CA THR A 67 -11.06 -6.67 -6.96
C THR A 67 -12.37 -6.00 -7.33
N HIS A 68 -12.50 -4.68 -7.14
CA HIS A 68 -13.77 -3.98 -7.39
C HIS A 68 -13.84 -3.29 -8.77
N SER A 69 -12.75 -3.22 -9.52
CA SER A 69 -12.69 -2.47 -10.80
C SER A 69 -11.74 -3.06 -11.84
N ALA A 70 -11.37 -4.34 -11.72
CA ALA A 70 -10.57 -5.01 -12.74
C ALA A 70 -11.39 -5.17 -14.03
N PRO A 71 -10.82 -4.87 -15.21
CA PRO A 71 -11.49 -5.13 -16.48
C PRO A 71 -11.66 -6.64 -16.67
N ALA A 72 -12.82 -7.05 -17.23
CA ALA A 72 -13.04 -8.44 -17.60
C ALA A 72 -12.09 -8.84 -18.74
N ALA A 73 -11.59 -10.07 -18.69
CA ALA A 73 -10.85 -10.64 -19.81
C ALA A 73 -11.80 -10.89 -21.00
N ASP A 74 -11.33 -10.60 -22.20
CA ASP A 74 -12.06 -10.89 -23.44
C ASP A 74 -11.88 -12.36 -23.81
N ILE A 75 -12.93 -13.17 -23.67
CA ILE A 75 -12.90 -14.63 -23.83
C ILE A 75 -14.07 -15.07 -24.72
N SER A 76 -13.77 -15.89 -25.73
CA SER A 76 -14.76 -16.55 -26.60
C SER A 76 -14.62 -18.08 -26.53
N LEU A 77 -15.72 -18.79 -26.78
CA LEU A 77 -15.77 -20.24 -26.93
C LEU A 77 -16.29 -20.56 -28.35
N GLU A 78 -15.47 -21.23 -29.15
CA GLU A 78 -15.85 -21.74 -30.47
C GLU A 78 -16.07 -23.25 -30.38
N ILE A 79 -17.14 -23.75 -31.01
CA ILE A 79 -17.52 -25.17 -31.03
C ILE A 79 -17.72 -25.56 -32.49
N GLU A 80 -17.20 -26.72 -32.88
CA GLU A 80 -17.40 -27.36 -34.19
C GLU A 80 -18.68 -28.24 -34.22
#